data_AF-A0A4R9WJ83-F1
#
_entry.id   AF-A0A4R9WJ83-F1
#
_cell.length_a   1.000
_cell.length_b   1.000
_cell.length_c   1.000
_cell.angle_alpha   90.00
_cell.angle_beta   90.00
_cell.angle_gamma   90.00
#
_symmetry.space_group_name_H-M   'P 1'
#
loop_
_entity.id
_entity.type
_entity.pdbx_description
1 polymer ?
#
loop_
_entity_poly.entity_id
_entity_poly.type
_entity_poly.pdbx_seq_one_letter_code
_entity_poly.pdbx_strand_id
1 'polypeptide(L)'
;MAKRSGAGALNCRVVFQRRSVVQDEYGNDVTGDFADVFSISARLHPKFGADVETETAARLAALQPYNLTVRSCADTRAVTPAWRVYDARKGLVGGKPLRFFNIKTIVNPDERGAMVEMLVVEGESS
;
A
#
# COMPACT_ATOMS: atom_id res chain seq x y z
N MET A 1 1.76 -17.58 21.30
CA MET A 1 2.64 -17.59 20.10
C MET A 1 3.36 -16.25 20.02
N ALA A 2 4.69 -16.24 19.98
CA ALA A 2 5.45 -14.99 19.89
C ALA A 2 5.03 -14.21 18.64
N LYS A 3 4.50 -13.00 18.84
CA LYS A 3 4.13 -12.08 17.76
C LYS A 3 5.43 -11.75 17.03
N ARG A 4 5.68 -12.36 15.85
CA ARG A 4 6.86 -12.07 15.04
C ARG A 4 6.80 -10.60 14.64
N SER A 5 7.38 -9.73 15.43
CA SER A 5 7.62 -8.31 15.13
C SER A 5 9.11 -8.17 14.88
N GLY A 6 9.56 -8.51 13.67
CA GLY A 6 10.98 -8.49 13.29
C GLY A 6 11.17 -8.78 11.80
N ALA A 7 12.41 -8.75 11.32
CA ALA A 7 12.75 -8.95 9.90
C ALA A 7 12.17 -10.24 9.30
N GLY A 8 12.06 -11.31 10.11
CA GLY A 8 11.45 -12.59 9.72
C GLY A 8 9.91 -12.58 9.59
N ALA A 9 9.27 -11.42 9.72
CA ALA A 9 7.82 -11.23 9.54
C ALA A 9 7.46 -10.58 8.18
N LEU A 10 8.45 -10.05 7.46
CA LEU A 10 8.27 -9.45 6.14
C LEU A 10 8.15 -10.56 5.10
N ASN A 11 6.93 -11.04 4.88
CA ASN A 11 6.68 -12.19 4.00
C ASN A 11 6.48 -11.80 2.53
N CYS A 12 6.33 -10.52 2.21
CA CYS A 12 6.10 -10.07 0.84
C CYS A 12 7.10 -8.98 0.45
N ARG A 13 7.28 -8.78 -0.86
CA ARG A 13 7.98 -7.62 -1.41
C ARG A 13 6.94 -6.80 -2.15
N VAL A 14 6.83 -5.53 -1.80
CA VAL A 14 5.88 -4.62 -2.42
C VAL A 14 6.62 -3.51 -3.14
N VAL A 15 5.99 -2.96 -4.17
CA VAL A 15 6.50 -1.81 -4.91
C VAL A 15 5.52 -0.67 -4.74
N PHE A 16 6.05 0.49 -4.36
CA PHE A 16 5.30 1.73 -4.25
C PHE A 16 5.33 2.45 -5.59
N GLN A 17 4.16 2.84 -6.07
CA GLN A 17 4.00 3.63 -7.28
C GLN A 17 3.31 4.94 -6.96
N ARG A 18 3.83 6.02 -7.53
CA ARG A 18 3.21 7.36 -7.47
C ARG A 18 2.70 7.74 -8.84
N ARG A 19 1.61 8.50 -8.88
CA ARG A 19 1.17 9.15 -10.12
C ARG A 19 2.19 10.22 -10.50
N SER A 20 2.69 10.15 -11.73
CA SER A 20 3.41 11.28 -12.31
C SER A 20 2.41 12.38 -12.61
N VAL A 21 2.76 13.64 -12.33
CA VAL A 21 1.98 14.79 -12.79
C VAL A 21 2.67 15.27 -14.05
N VAL A 22 1.98 15.18 -15.17
CA VAL A 22 2.49 15.63 -16.47
C VAL A 22 1.65 16.84 -16.86
N GLN A 23 2.31 17.92 -17.26
CA GLN A 23 1.61 19.07 -17.80
C GLN A 23 1.21 18.77 -19.24
N ASP A 24 -0.08 18.91 -19.52
CA ASP A 24 -0.60 18.85 -20.88
C ASP A 24 -0.20 20.09 -21.68
N GLU A 25 -0.32 20.02 -23.01
CA GLU A 25 0.01 21.11 -23.94
C GLU A 25 -0.79 22.41 -23.64
N TYR A 26 -1.89 22.30 -22.89
CA TYR A 26 -2.70 23.42 -22.41
C TYR A 26 -2.37 23.93 -20.99
N GLY A 27 -1.28 23.45 -20.36
CA GLY A 27 -0.84 23.90 -19.03
C GLY A 27 -1.66 23.36 -17.86
N ASN A 28 -2.51 22.35 -18.08
CA ASN A 28 -3.24 21.66 -17.02
C ASN A 28 -2.40 20.49 -16.48
N ASP A 29 -2.38 20.32 -15.16
CA ASP A 29 -1.77 19.16 -14.50
C ASP A 29 -2.63 17.91 -14.74
N VAL A 30 -2.20 17.07 -15.69
CA VAL A 30 -2.83 15.78 -15.95
C VAL A 30 -2.13 14.72 -15.11
N THR A 31 -2.95 13.86 -14.51
CA THR A 31 -2.45 12.68 -13.82
C THR A 31 -1.94 11.69 -14.86
N GLY A 32 -0.62 11.59 -15.00
CA GLY A 32 0.04 10.62 -15.87
C GLY A 32 0.11 9.22 -15.26
N ASP A 33 0.89 8.36 -15.91
CA ASP A 33 1.08 6.99 -15.48
C ASP A 33 1.65 6.87 -14.06
N PHE A 34 1.33 5.74 -13.44
CA PHE A 34 1.90 5.37 -12.16
C PHE A 34 3.33 4.87 -12.37
N ALA A 35 4.30 5.64 -11.88
CA ALA A 35 5.71 5.31 -11.94
C ALA A 35 6.17 4.60 -10.67
N ASP A 36 7.03 3.60 -10.82
CA ASP A 36 7.67 2.87 -9.73
C ASP A 36 8.66 3.78 -9.01
N VAL A 37 8.46 3.97 -7.69
CA VAL A 37 9.34 4.80 -6.88
C VAL A 37 10.38 3.94 -6.21
N PHE A 38 9.94 2.95 -5.43
CA PHE A 38 10.82 2.05 -4.71
C PHE A 38 10.15 0.72 -4.38
N SER A 39 10.97 -0.29 -4.09
CA SER A 39 10.50 -1.59 -3.63
C SER A 39 11.05 -1.90 -2.24
N ILE A 40 10.20 -2.44 -1.37
CA ILE A 40 10.59 -2.78 0.00
C ILE A 40 9.94 -4.10 0.44
N SER A 41 10.61 -4.81 1.32
CA SER A 41 10.03 -5.95 2.02
C SER A 41 8.97 -5.47 3.01
N ALA A 42 7.80 -6.07 2.94
CA ALA A 42 6.64 -5.72 3.73
C ALA A 42 5.96 -6.96 4.32
N ARG A 43 5.17 -6.74 5.36
CA ARG A 43 4.23 -7.72 5.87
C ARG A 43 2.83 -7.31 5.43
N LEU A 44 2.17 -8.16 4.64
CA LEU A 44 0.76 -8.01 4.30
C LEU A 44 -0.05 -8.95 5.19
N HIS A 45 -0.97 -8.40 5.98
CA HIS A 45 -1.87 -9.17 6.83
C HIS A 45 -3.32 -8.87 6.47
N PRO A 46 -4.11 -9.86 6.01
CA PRO A 46 -5.53 -9.64 5.78
C PRO A 46 -6.23 -9.32 7.10
N LYS A 47 -7.07 -8.30 7.12
CA LYS A 47 -8.01 -8.11 8.22
C LYS A 47 -9.25 -8.95 7.92
N PHE A 48 -9.21 -10.24 8.28
CA PHE A 48 -10.41 -11.08 8.34
C PHE A 48 -11.10 -10.86 9.69
N GLY A 49 -12.42 -10.70 9.64
CA GLY A 49 -13.29 -10.20 10.73
C GLY A 49 -12.93 -10.59 12.17
N ALA A 50 -12.85 -9.57 13.01
CA ALA A 50 -13.48 -9.45 14.32
C ALA A 50 -13.00 -8.11 14.90
N ASP A 51 -13.92 -7.25 15.32
CA ASP A 51 -13.66 -5.94 15.93
C ASP A 51 -13.30 -4.79 14.97
N VAL A 52 -14.30 -4.26 14.25
CA VAL A 52 -14.24 -2.90 13.72
C VAL A 52 -15.67 -2.37 13.49
N GLU A 53 -16.23 -1.75 14.52
CA GLU A 53 -17.34 -0.80 14.40
C GLU A 53 -16.95 0.47 13.59
N THR A 54 -15.70 0.55 13.11
CA THR A 54 -15.12 1.71 12.42
C THR A 54 -14.89 1.50 10.91
N GLU A 55 -15.05 0.29 10.35
CA GLU A 55 -14.75 0.00 8.92
C GLU A 55 -16.00 -0.27 8.05
N THR A 56 -17.06 0.52 8.25
CA THR A 56 -18.33 0.38 7.51
C THR A 56 -18.20 0.76 6.01
N ALA A 57 -17.26 1.64 5.65
CA ALA A 57 -17.09 2.13 4.27
C ALA A 57 -16.45 1.11 3.31
N ALA A 58 -15.52 0.26 3.79
CA ALA A 58 -14.84 -0.72 2.94
C ALA A 58 -15.75 -1.93 2.60
N ARG A 59 -16.63 -2.31 3.53
CA ARG A 59 -17.63 -3.37 3.31
C ARG A 59 -18.64 -3.01 2.22
N LEU A 60 -19.02 -1.73 2.11
CA LEU A 60 -19.93 -1.27 1.07
C LEU A 60 -19.37 -1.43 -0.35
N ALA A 61 -18.05 -1.58 -0.50
CA ALA A 61 -17.37 -1.75 -1.78
C ALA A 61 -16.94 -3.20 -2.07
N ALA A 62 -17.24 -4.18 -1.19
CA ALA A 62 -16.75 -5.56 -1.29
C ALA A 62 -15.21 -5.72 -1.42
N LEU A 63 -14.44 -4.69 -1.08
CA LEU A 63 -12.98 -4.71 -1.17
C LEU A 63 -12.39 -5.16 0.16
N GLN A 64 -11.48 -6.13 0.11
CA GLN A 64 -10.84 -6.68 1.31
C GLN A 64 -9.76 -5.72 1.84
N PRO A 65 -9.86 -5.27 3.10
CA PRO A 65 -8.80 -4.48 3.74
C PRO A 65 -7.64 -5.37 4.21
N TYR A 66 -6.42 -4.85 4.05
CA TYR A 66 -5.17 -5.45 4.47
C TYR A 66 -4.37 -4.44 5.28
N ASN A 67 -3.76 -4.91 6.38
CA ASN A 67 -2.72 -4.14 7.07
C ASN A 67 -1.38 -4.43 6.41
N LEU A 68 -0.76 -3.39 5.86
CA LEU A 68 0.58 -3.40 5.29
C LEU A 68 1.56 -2.79 6.31
N THR A 69 2.42 -3.60 6.90
CA THR A 69 3.48 -3.13 7.80
C THR A 69 4.81 -3.12 7.05
N VAL A 70 5.48 -1.97 7.01
CA VAL A 70 6.81 -1.79 6.40
C VAL A 70 7.80 -1.22 7.42
N ARG A 71 9.10 -1.37 7.15
CA ARG A 71 10.12 -0.69 7.95
C ARG A 71 10.06 0.81 7.68
N SER A 72 10.27 1.62 8.72
CA SER A 72 10.40 3.06 8.52
C SER A 72 11.75 3.38 7.87
N CYS A 73 11.71 3.90 6.65
CA CYS A 73 12.81 4.54 5.94
C CYS A 73 12.35 5.91 5.40
N ALA A 74 13.31 6.70 4.90
CA ALA A 74 13.02 8.01 4.31
C ALA A 74 11.93 7.91 3.22
N ASP A 75 12.02 6.92 2.34
CA ASP A 75 11.03 6.71 1.27
C ASP A 75 9.63 6.37 1.79
N THR A 76 9.52 5.48 2.77
CA THR A 76 8.20 5.12 3.36
C THR A 76 7.55 6.28 4.10
N ARG A 77 8.34 7.24 4.60
CA ARG A 77 7.81 8.47 5.23
C ARG A 77 7.31 9.48 4.21
N ALA A 78 7.80 9.42 2.98
CA ALA A 78 7.33 10.25 1.87
C ALA A 78 6.07 9.68 1.20
N VAL A 79 5.65 8.47 1.56
CA VAL A 79 4.43 7.84 1.03
C VAL A 79 3.22 8.64 1.46
N THR A 80 2.31 8.88 0.52
CA THR A 80 1.05 9.59 0.75
C THR A 80 -0.14 8.70 0.32
N PRO A 81 -1.37 8.96 0.80
CA PRO A 81 -2.55 8.19 0.38
C PRO A 81 -2.87 8.32 -1.12
N ALA A 82 -2.26 9.25 -1.85
CA ALA A 82 -2.37 9.35 -3.30
C ALA A 82 -1.56 8.27 -4.05
N TRP A 83 -0.70 7.54 -3.34
CA TRP A 83 0.15 6.50 -3.90
C TRP A 83 -0.57 5.15 -3.90
N ARG A 84 -0.13 4.25 -4.77
CA ARG A 84 -0.59 2.86 -4.81
C ARG A 84 0.58 1.91 -4.53
N VAL A 85 0.25 0.72 -4.07
CA VAL A 85 1.22 -0.33 -3.77
C VAL A 85 0.84 -1.56 -4.56
N TYR A 86 1.79 -2.30 -5.11
CA TYR A 86 1.49 -3.61 -5.69
C TYR A 86 2.42 -4.69 -5.16
N ASP A 87 1.93 -5.93 -5.17
CA ASP A 87 2.72 -7.08 -4.74
C ASP A 87 3.70 -7.48 -5.85
N ALA A 88 5.00 -7.34 -5.58
CA ALA A 88 6.05 -7.63 -6.55
C ALA A 88 6.15 -9.13 -6.88
N ARG A 89 5.67 -10.01 -5.98
CA ARG A 89 5.75 -11.47 -6.17
C ARG A 89 4.69 -12.00 -7.12
N LYS A 90 3.50 -11.39 -7.12
CA LYS A 90 2.41 -11.70 -8.07
C LYS A 90 2.74 -11.31 -9.51
N GLY A 91 3.67 -10.35 -9.70
CA GLY A 91 4.14 -9.91 -11.01
C GLY A 91 3.19 -8.94 -11.71
N LEU A 92 3.59 -8.57 -12.93
CA LEU A 92 2.89 -7.65 -13.82
C LEU A 92 2.38 -8.43 -15.04
N VAL A 93 1.14 -8.22 -15.46
CA VAL A 93 0.61 -8.75 -16.73
C VAL A 93 0.22 -7.57 -17.61
N GLY A 94 0.80 -7.50 -18.81
CA GLY A 94 0.55 -6.40 -19.74
C GLY A 94 0.97 -5.01 -19.21
N GLY A 95 2.01 -4.95 -18.38
CA GLY A 95 2.47 -3.70 -17.76
C GLY A 95 1.60 -3.23 -16.57
N LYS A 96 0.54 -3.96 -16.22
CA LYS A 96 -0.32 -3.67 -15.07
C LYS A 96 -0.05 -4.65 -13.92
N PRO A 97 -0.03 -4.17 -12.66
CA PRO A 97 0.13 -5.04 -11.51
C PRO A 97 -1.08 -5.96 -11.38
N LEU A 98 -0.83 -7.27 -11.29
CA LEU A 98 -1.90 -8.27 -11.16
C LEU A 98 -2.68 -8.10 -9.84
N ARG A 99 -1.97 -7.60 -8.83
CA ARG A 99 -2.50 -7.35 -7.49
C ARG A 99 -1.97 -6.03 -6.96
N PHE A 100 -2.83 -5.02 -6.94
CA PHE A 100 -2.52 -3.70 -6.37
C PHE A 100 -3.44 -3.35 -5.21
N PHE A 101 -2.96 -2.44 -4.39
CA PHE A 101 -3.60 -1.98 -3.18
C PHE A 101 -3.55 -0.45 -3.14
N ASN A 102 -4.68 0.15 -2.82
CA ASN A 102 -4.80 1.58 -2.59
C ASN A 102 -4.58 1.88 -1.11
N ILE A 103 -3.76 2.89 -0.82
CA ILE A 103 -3.47 3.31 0.55
C ILE A 103 -4.65 4.16 1.05
N LYS A 104 -5.27 3.76 2.17
CA LYS A 104 -6.40 4.49 2.76
C LYS A 104 -5.97 5.34 3.94
N THR A 105 -5.14 4.79 4.81
CA THR A 105 -4.57 5.52 5.93
C THR A 105 -3.14 5.05 6.19
N ILE A 106 -2.33 5.97 6.70
CA ILE A 106 -0.95 5.72 7.09
C ILE A 106 -0.87 6.06 8.57
N VAL A 107 -0.53 5.08 9.37
CA VAL A 107 -0.41 5.19 10.82
C VAL A 107 1.04 4.85 11.19
N ASN A 108 1.60 5.60 12.13
CA ASN A 108 2.84 5.21 12.77
C ASN A 108 2.49 4.62 14.15
N PRO A 109 2.22 3.30 14.26
CA PRO A 109 1.77 2.70 15.52
C PRO A 109 2.89 2.57 16.55
N ASP A 110 4.14 2.88 16.19
CA ASP A 110 5.30 2.73 17.05
C ASP A 110 5.82 4.12 17.47
N GLU A 111 5.78 4.41 18.78
CA GLU A 111 6.40 5.62 19.37
C GLU A 111 7.91 5.71 19.08
N ARG A 112 8.56 4.58 18.76
CA ARG A 112 9.98 4.53 18.35
C ARG A 112 10.20 4.72 16.84
N GLY A 113 9.13 4.80 16.04
CA GLY A 113 9.20 5.03 14.59
C GLY A 113 9.95 3.97 13.80
N ALA A 114 10.05 2.73 14.29
CA ALA A 114 10.80 1.66 13.64
C ALA A 114 10.00 0.96 12.52
N MET A 115 8.67 1.01 12.56
CA MET A 115 7.77 0.41 11.58
C MET A 115 6.61 1.36 11.27
N VAL A 116 6.19 1.41 10.01
CA VAL A 116 5.02 2.14 9.55
C VAL A 116 3.95 1.13 9.18
N GLU A 117 2.71 1.37 9.63
CA GLU A 117 1.56 0.54 9.27
C GLU A 117 0.59 1.33 8.39
N MET A 118 0.18 0.72 7.30
CA MET A 118 -0.73 1.32 6.33
C MET A 118 -1.93 0.42 6.19
N LEU A 119 -3.12 1.00 6.26
CA LEU A 119 -4.34 0.32 5.84
C LEU A 119 -4.40 0.43 4.33
N VAL A 120 -4.32 -0.70 3.65
CA VAL A 120 -4.41 -0.78 2.21
C VAL A 120 -5.60 -1.64 1.82
N VAL A 121 -6.29 -1.23 0.76
CA VAL A 121 -7.47 -1.94 0.27
C VAL A 121 -7.13 -2.49 -1.10
N GLU A 122 -7.33 -3.79 -1.30
CA GLU A 122 -7.12 -4.43 -2.60
C GLU A 122 -8.06 -3.78 -3.62
N GLY A 123 -7.50 -3.31 -4.73
CA GLY A 123 -8.29 -2.77 -5.84
C GLY A 123 -8.57 -3.85 -6.88
N GLU A 124 -9.69 -3.71 -7.58
CA GLU A 124 -9.99 -4.58 -8.72
C GLU A 124 -9.14 -4.18 -9.93
N SER A 125 -8.38 -5.15 -10.45
CA SER A 125 -7.73 -5.06 -11.75
C SER A 125 -8.81 -5.15 -12.82
N SER A 126 -9.35 -3.99 -13.23
CA SER A 126 -10.25 -3.91 -14.37
C SER A 126 -9.56 -4.18 -15.70
#